data_AF-A0A3B8VF56-F1
#
_entry.id   AF-A0A3B8VF56-F1
#
_cell.length_a   1.000
_cell.length_b   1.000
_cell.length_c   1.000
_cell.angle_alpha   90.00
_cell.angle_beta   90.00
_cell.angle_gamma   90.00
#
_symmetry.space_group_name_H-M   'P 1'
#
loop_
_entity.id
_entity.type
_entity.pdbx_description
1 polymer ?
#
loop_
_entity_poly.entity_id
_entity_poly.type
_entity_poly.pdbx_seq_one_letter_code
_entity_poly.pdbx_strand_id
1 'polypeptide(L)' 'MKNITFTADEKLIEKARLKATLESTTLNNRFRDWLEKYVAESNKIVEFHKVMERITYVEAGRHYSRDEMNERR' A
#
# COMPACT_ATOMS: atom_id res chain seq x y z
N MET A 1 5.14 -7.60 -21.18
CA MET A 1 4.55 -6.33 -20.72
C MET A 1 3.34 -6.02 -21.59
N LYS A 2 2.24 -5.51 -21.03
CA LYS A 2 1.08 -5.02 -21.80
C LYS A 2 1.09 -3.49 -21.78
N ASN A 3 0.68 -2.86 -22.89
CA ASN A 3 0.56 -1.41 -22.97
C ASN A 3 -0.80 -0.99 -22.37
N ILE A 4 -0.78 0.06 -21.55
CA ILE A 4 -1.98 0.67 -20.97
C ILE A 4 -2.01 2.13 -21.40
N THR A 5 -3.11 2.56 -22.00
CA THR A 5 -3.32 3.94 -22.45
C THR A 5 -4.23 4.65 -21.46
N PHE A 6 -3.83 5.83 -21.00
CA PHE A 6 -4.64 6.69 -20.15
C PHE A 6 -4.94 8.01 -20.83
N THR A 7 -6.15 8.51 -20.61
CA THR A 7 -6.55 9.85 -20.99
C THR A 7 -6.63 10.70 -19.73
N ALA A 8 -5.90 11.81 -19.71
CA ALA A 8 -5.91 12.79 -18.64
C ALA A 8 -5.68 14.18 -19.24
N ASP A 9 -5.96 15.22 -18.46
CA ASP A 9 -5.65 16.60 -18.87
C ASP A 9 -4.16 16.75 -19.17
N GLU A 10 -3.84 17.38 -20.31
CA GLU A 10 -2.47 17.56 -20.77
C GLU A 10 -1.60 18.29 -19.75
N LYS A 11 -2.13 19.33 -19.10
CA LYS A 11 -1.41 20.10 -18.07
C LYS A 11 -1.11 19.25 -16.85
N LEU A 12 -1.98 18.28 -16.55
CA LEU A 12 -1.76 17.32 -15.47
C LEU A 12 -0.62 16.36 -15.82
N ILE A 13 -0.59 15.85 -17.05
CA ILE A 13 0.46 14.94 -17.53
C ILE A 13 1.82 15.64 -17.49
N GLU A 14 1.91 16.88 -17.96
CA GLU A 14 3.15 17.65 -17.94
C GLU A 14 3.65 17.90 -16.51
N LYS A 15 2.78 18.36 -15.61
CA LYS A 15 3.14 18.55 -14.20
C LYS A 15 3.61 17.26 -13.53
N ALA A 16 2.93 16.15 -13.82
CA ALA A 16 3.29 14.85 -13.26
C ALA A 16 4.65 14.36 -13.79
N ARG A 17 4.98 14.62 -15.06
CA ARG A 17 6.31 14.33 -15.63
C ARG A 17 7.38 15.18 -14.97
N LEU A 18 7.18 16.50 -14.85
CA LEU A 18 8.12 17.41 -14.20
C LEU A 18 8.41 16.96 -12.76
N LYS A 19 7.36 16.63 -12.00
CA LYS A 19 7.51 16.12 -10.63
C LYS A 19 8.32 14.83 -10.58
N ALA A 20 8.04 13.88 -11.47
CA ALA A 20 8.79 12.63 -11.52
C ALA A 20 10.28 12.87 -11.85
N THR A 21 10.59 13.79 -12.77
CA THR A 21 11.96 14.16 -13.10
C THR A 21 12.69 14.79 -11.91
N LEU A 22 12.03 15.69 -11.16
CA LEU A 22 12.58 16.25 -9.92
C LEU A 22 12.89 15.17 -8.87
N GLU A 23 12.08 14.12 -8.84
CA GLU A 23 12.28 12.94 -7.99
C GLU A 23 13.25 11.90 -8.60
N SER A 24 13.99 12.26 -9.66
CA SER A 24 14.93 11.38 -10.38
C SER A 24 14.30 10.07 -10.87
N THR A 25 13.03 10.13 -11.28
CA THR A 25 12.29 9.00 -11.81
C THR A 25 11.45 9.41 -13.03
N THR A 26 10.61 8.50 -13.53
CA THR A 26 9.69 8.77 -14.65
C THR A 26 8.26 8.59 -14.22
N LEU A 27 7.34 9.29 -14.90
CA LEU A 27 5.90 9.12 -14.67
C LEU A 27 5.47 7.65 -14.82
N ASN A 28 6.07 6.92 -15.76
CA ASN A 28 5.80 5.51 -15.98
C ASN A 28 6.26 4.62 -14.81
N ASN A 29 7.43 4.89 -14.22
CA ASN A 29 7.88 4.17 -13.04
C ASN A 29 6.98 4.46 -11.83
N ARG A 30 6.63 5.74 -11.60
CA ARG A 30 5.65 6.12 -10.56
C ARG A 30 4.31 5.43 -10.75
N PHE A 31 3.87 5.28 -11.99
CA PHE A 31 2.64 4.58 -12.32
C PHE A 31 2.72 3.07 -12.02
N ARG A 32 3.85 2.43 -12.30
CA ARG A 32 4.09 1.03 -11.92
C ARG A 32 4.08 0.84 -10.40
N ASP A 33 4.80 1.69 -9.67
CA ASP A 33 4.82 1.68 -8.21
C ASP A 33 3.40 1.84 -7.63
N TRP A 34 2.60 2.71 -8.26
CA TRP A 34 1.21 2.91 -7.88
C TRP A 34 0.35 1.67 -8.15
N LEU A 35 0.48 1.02 -9.32
CA LEU A 35 -0.25 -0.21 -9.63
C LEU A 35 0.07 -1.34 -8.65
N GLU A 36 1.35 -1.52 -8.30
CA GLU A 36 1.76 -2.51 -7.31
C GLU A 36 1.13 -2.24 -5.95
N LYS A 37 1.14 -0.98 -5.50
CA LYS A 37 0.49 -0.57 -4.25
C LYS A 37 -1.02 -0.73 -4.29
N TYR A 38 -1.65 -0.39 -5.40
CA TYR A 38 -3.10 -0.48 -5.60
C TYR A 38 -3.60 -1.92 -5.44
N VAL A 39 -2.87 -2.89 -5.99
CA VAL A 39 -3.20 -4.33 -5.82
C VAL A 39 -2.80 -4.82 -4.41
N ALA A 40 -1.67 -4.35 -3.87
CA ALA A 40 -1.25 -4.73 -2.52
C ALA A 40 -2.23 -4.26 -1.44
N GLU A 41 -2.85 -3.09 -1.59
CA GLU A 41 -3.80 -2.53 -0.63
C GLU A 41 -5.05 -3.41 -0.50
N SER A 42 -5.57 -3.96 -1.60
CA SER A 42 -6.63 -4.98 -1.55
C SER A 42 -6.22 -6.27 -0.84
N ASN A 43 -4.94 -6.66 -0.95
CA ASN A 43 -4.44 -7.88 -0.30
C ASN A 43 -4.09 -7.69 1.17
N LYS A 44 -3.75 -6.47 1.64
CA LYS A 44 -3.36 -6.24 3.04
C LYS A 44 -4.47 -6.58 4.03
N ILE A 45 -5.72 -6.25 3.70
CA ILE A 45 -6.88 -6.58 4.54
C ILE A 45 -7.11 -8.09 4.56
N VAL A 46 -6.94 -8.76 3.42
CA VAL A 46 -7.09 -10.23 3.30
C VAL A 46 -5.98 -10.95 4.06
N GLU A 47 -4.72 -10.52 3.92
CA GLU A 47 -3.57 -11.08 4.62
C GLU A 47 -3.66 -10.83 6.13
N PHE A 48 -4.14 -9.66 6.57
CA PHE A 48 -4.43 -9.39 7.98
C PHE A 48 -5.44 -10.38 8.55
N HIS A 49 -6.57 -10.61 7.86
CA HIS A 49 -7.57 -11.59 8.31
C HIS A 49 -7.00 -13.01 8.35
N LYS A 50 -6.22 -13.43 7.35
CA LYS A 50 -5.54 -14.75 7.36
C LYS A 50 -4.60 -14.91 8.54
N VAL A 51 -3.86 -13.87 8.91
CA VAL A 51 -2.97 -13.91 10.07
C VAL A 51 -3.79 -14.03 11.36
N MET A 52 -4.87 -13.25 11.50
CA MET A 52 -5.76 -13.33 12.66
C MET A 52 -6.44 -14.69 12.80
N GLU A 53 -6.87 -15.30 11.69
CA GLU A 53 -7.44 -16.65 11.66
C GLU A 53 -6.43 -17.71 12.16
N ARG A 54 -5.16 -17.58 11.74
CA ARG A 54 -4.07 -18.47 12.19
C ARG A 54 -3.67 -18.33 13.65
N ILE A 55 -4.07 -17.27 14.34
CA ILE A 55 -3.76 -17.09 15.76
C ILE A 55 -5.01 -17.15 16.63
N THR A 56 -6.16 -17.51 16.05
CA THR A 56 -7.43 -17.63 16.79
C THR A 56 -7.39 -18.70 17.87
N TYR A 57 -6.54 -19.72 17.74
CA TYR A 57 -6.34 -20.75 18.77
C TYR A 57 -5.43 -20.31 19.93
N VAL A 58 -4.81 -19.12 19.86
CA VAL A 58 -3.90 -18.63 20.88
C VAL A 58 -4.70 -17.89 21.94
N GLU A 59 -4.98 -18.55 23.07
CA GLU A 59 -5.56 -17.91 24.25
C GLU A 59 -4.45 -17.31 25.12
N ALA A 60 -4.44 -15.98 25.26
CA ALA A 60 -3.48 -15.26 26.11
C ALA A 60 -3.79 -15.39 27.62
N GLY A 61 -4.79 -16.19 28.02
CA GLY A 61 -5.21 -16.43 29.41
C GLY A 61 -5.91 -15.24 30.10
N ARG A 62 -5.84 -14.04 29.52
CA ARG A 62 -6.57 -12.82 29.94
C ARG A 62 -6.68 -11.85 28.77
N HIS A 63 -7.63 -10.93 28.83
CA HIS A 63 -7.69 -9.81 27.87
C HIS A 63 -6.65 -8.76 28.24
N TYR A 64 -5.89 -8.31 27.23
CA TYR A 64 -4.99 -7.17 27.35
C TYR A 64 -5.64 -5.97 26.69
N SER A 65 -5.56 -4.82 27.35
CA SER A 65 -5.94 -3.55 26.74
C SER A 65 -4.92 -3.10 25.72
N ARG A 66 -5.35 -2.26 24.78
CA ARG A 66 -4.47 -1.75 23.70
C ARG A 66 -3.28 -0.97 24.26
N ASP A 67 -3.44 -0.31 25.40
CA ASP A 67 -2.39 0.47 26.05
C ASP A 67 -1.36 -0.45 26.72
N GLU A 68 -1.80 -1.52 27.40
CA GLU A 68 -0.90 -2.55 27.96
C GLU A 68 -0.06 -3.23 26.86
N MET A 69 -0.64 -3.50 25.68
CA MET A 69 0.09 -4.10 24.55
C MET A 69 1.11 -3.16 23.90
N ASN A 70 0.91 -1.84 24.03
CA ASN A 70 1.76 -0.83 23.40
C ASN A 70 2.81 -0.24 24.36
N GLU A 71 2.77 -0.62 25.64
CA GLU A 71 3.73 -0.15 26.63
C GLU A 71 5.12 -0.71 26.31
N ARG A 72 6.08 0.17 26.03
CA ARG A 72 7.49 -0.16 25.86
C ARG A 72 8.22 0.32 27.12
N ARG A 73 8.75 -0.61 27.91
CA ARG A 73 9.69 -0.30 29.00
C ARG A 73 11.07 0.03 28.46
#